data_AF-M3HDH0-F1
#
_entry.id   AF-M3HDH0-F1
#
_cell.length_a   1.000
_cell.length_b   1.000
_cell.length_c   1.000
_cell.angle_alpha   90.00
_cell.angle_beta   90.00
_cell.angle_gamma   90.00
#
_symmetry.space_group_name_H-M   'P 1'
#
loop_
_entity.id
_entity.type
_entity.pdbx_description
1 polymer ?
#
loop_
_entity_poly.entity_id
_entity_poly.type
_entity_poly.pdbx_seq_one_letter_code
_entity_poly.pdbx_strand_id
1 'polypeptide(L)'
;MEFIDGTKERFDIICACTGFWTTFPFFDKSFIDFQHVEKIPLFRKMIHNDFQNLYFIGLFQPVGCIWPMADYQAKLACLEILGKYKRPKNLKAAIQYEIDHPHFTFERGQRHAVEVDYHSFRKELRLELLKAGVDIGKPPGGNKSLYKNFPKAAS
;
A
#
# COMPACT_ATOMS: atom_id res chain seq x y z
N MET A 1 19.47 -3.07 -30.82
CA MET A 1 18.55 -2.16 -30.10
C MET A 1 18.87 -0.75 -30.54
N GLU A 2 17.85 0.08 -30.70
CA GLU A 2 17.98 1.50 -31.01
C GLU A 2 17.36 2.29 -29.87
N PHE A 3 18.10 3.26 -29.34
CA PHE A 3 17.65 4.14 -28.29
C PHE A 3 16.97 5.39 -28.88
N ILE A 4 16.23 6.13 -28.05
CA ILE A 4 15.48 7.32 -28.48
C ILE A 4 16.38 8.46 -28.96
N ASP A 5 17.67 8.43 -28.64
CA ASP A 5 18.69 9.37 -29.13
C ASP A 5 19.29 8.96 -30.47
N GLY A 6 18.80 7.86 -31.06
CA GLY A 6 19.26 7.31 -32.34
C GLY A 6 20.49 6.42 -32.24
N THR A 7 21.08 6.23 -31.05
CA THR A 7 22.20 5.32 -30.86
C THR A 7 21.77 3.87 -31.06
N LYS A 8 22.64 3.05 -31.66
CA LYS A 8 22.36 1.65 -32.00
C LYS A 8 23.46 0.74 -31.48
N GLU A 9 23.07 -0.31 -30.79
CA GLU A 9 24.01 -1.31 -30.26
C GLU A 9 23.41 -2.72 -30.32
N ARG A 10 24.28 -3.73 -30.40
CA ARG A 10 23.88 -5.15 -30.41
C ARG A 10 23.93 -5.69 -28.99
N PHE A 11 22.90 -6.44 -28.62
CA PHE A 11 22.78 -7.09 -27.31
C PHE A 11 22.37 -8.53 -27.54
N ASP A 12 22.98 -9.45 -26.78
CA ASP A 12 22.63 -10.87 -26.82
C ASP A 12 21.42 -11.19 -25.94
N ILE A 13 21.20 -10.41 -24.86
CA ILE A 13 20.14 -10.63 -23.88
C ILE A 13 19.46 -9.29 -23.54
N ILE A 14 18.13 -9.34 -23.44
CA ILE A 14 17.31 -8.23 -22.94
C ILE A 14 16.54 -8.74 -21.72
N CYS A 15 16.70 -8.06 -20.57
CA CYS A 15 15.93 -8.35 -19.36
C CYS A 15 14.91 -7.23 -19.10
N ALA A 16 13.62 -7.55 -19.18
CA ALA A 16 12.54 -6.59 -18.97
C ALA A 16 12.17 -6.47 -17.48
N CYS A 17 12.71 -5.47 -16.79
CA CYS A 17 12.37 -5.14 -15.40
C CYS A 17 11.19 -4.14 -15.32
N THR A 18 10.13 -4.34 -16.09
CA THR A 18 9.02 -3.38 -16.28
C THR A 18 7.93 -3.44 -15.20
N GLY A 19 8.09 -4.30 -14.19
CA GLY A 19 7.17 -4.45 -13.06
C GLY A 19 6.12 -5.55 -13.28
N PHE A 20 5.07 -5.52 -12.47
CA PHE A 20 4.01 -6.52 -12.43
C PHE A 20 2.62 -5.88 -12.39
N TRP A 21 1.61 -6.64 -12.80
CA TRP A 21 0.20 -6.28 -12.66
C TRP A 21 -0.42 -7.00 -11.47
N THR A 22 -1.24 -6.29 -10.70
CA THR A 22 -2.05 -6.89 -9.64
C THR A 22 -3.34 -7.45 -10.22
N THR A 23 -3.52 -8.76 -10.18
CA THR A 23 -4.72 -9.44 -10.69
C THR A 23 -5.22 -10.48 -9.69
N PHE A 24 -6.52 -10.76 -9.74
CA PHE A 24 -7.19 -11.77 -8.90
C PHE A 24 -7.96 -12.72 -9.83
N PRO A 25 -7.30 -13.73 -10.43
CA PRO A 25 -7.90 -14.57 -11.48
C PRO A 25 -9.04 -15.47 -10.98
N PHE A 26 -9.25 -15.52 -9.67
CA PHE A 26 -10.38 -16.21 -9.03
C PHE A 26 -11.64 -15.32 -8.91
N PHE A 27 -11.55 -14.03 -9.23
CA PHE A 27 -12.70 -13.15 -9.36
C PHE A 27 -13.05 -12.93 -10.83
N ASP A 28 -14.35 -12.81 -11.11
CA ASP A 28 -14.80 -12.26 -12.38
C ASP A 28 -14.35 -10.80 -12.49
N LYS A 29 -13.93 -10.37 -13.68
CA LYS A 29 -13.50 -8.99 -13.91
C LYS A 29 -14.64 -7.98 -13.73
N SER A 30 -15.89 -8.39 -13.95
CA SER A 30 -17.05 -7.54 -13.65
C SER A 30 -17.30 -7.41 -12.15
N PHE A 31 -16.71 -8.30 -11.34
CA PHE A 31 -16.81 -8.27 -9.88
C PHE A 31 -15.69 -7.42 -9.28
N ILE A 32 -14.42 -7.81 -9.48
CA ILE A 32 -13.25 -7.07 -9.00
C ILE A 32 -12.14 -7.13 -10.04
N ASP A 33 -11.76 -5.96 -10.56
CA ASP A 33 -10.62 -5.80 -11.44
C ASP A 33 -9.79 -4.57 -11.04
N PHE A 34 -8.59 -4.82 -10.51
CA PHE A 34 -7.61 -3.78 -10.17
C PHE A 34 -6.43 -3.74 -11.15
N GLN A 35 -6.50 -4.47 -12.26
CA GLN A 35 -5.40 -4.61 -13.21
C GLN A 35 -4.98 -3.28 -13.84
N HIS A 36 -5.85 -2.27 -13.93
CA HIS A 36 -5.54 -0.99 -14.58
C HIS A 36 -5.93 0.22 -13.72
N VAL A 37 -6.16 0.00 -12.42
CA VAL A 37 -6.66 1.04 -11.52
C VAL A 37 -5.49 1.87 -11.00
N GLU A 38 -5.55 3.19 -11.18
CA GLU A 38 -4.53 4.13 -10.66
C GLU A 38 -4.69 4.41 -9.16
N LYS A 39 -5.89 4.24 -8.61
CA LYS A 39 -6.18 4.48 -7.19
C LYS A 39 -7.10 3.39 -6.66
N ILE A 40 -6.57 2.52 -5.78
CA ILE A 40 -7.34 1.40 -5.24
C ILE A 40 -8.48 1.90 -4.32
N PRO A 41 -9.75 1.59 -4.64
CA PRO A 41 -10.92 2.06 -3.90
C PRO A 41 -11.23 1.16 -2.68
N LEU A 42 -10.24 0.97 -1.82
CA LEU A 42 -10.36 0.18 -0.60
C LEU A 42 -9.94 1.01 0.61
N PHE A 43 -10.71 0.92 1.69
CA PHE A 43 -10.36 1.59 2.94
C PHE A 43 -9.15 0.89 3.55
N ARG A 44 -8.12 1.68 3.91
CA ARG A 44 -6.82 1.20 4.37
C ARG A 44 -6.21 0.16 3.44
N LYS A 45 -6.47 0.27 2.14
CA LYS A 45 -6.04 -0.69 1.11
C LYS A 45 -6.45 -2.15 1.40
N MET A 46 -7.51 -2.38 2.18
CA MET A 46 -7.95 -3.73 2.56
C MET A 46 -9.46 -3.99 2.55
N ILE A 47 -10.29 -2.98 2.82
CA ILE A 47 -11.73 -3.17 3.04
C ILE A 47 -12.53 -2.61 1.86
N HIS A 48 -13.39 -3.43 1.26
CA HIS A 48 -14.28 -3.01 0.18
C HIS A 48 -15.51 -2.27 0.70
N ASN A 49 -15.99 -1.27 -0.05
CA ASN A 49 -17.17 -0.49 0.34
C ASN A 49 -18.43 -1.37 0.44
N ASP A 50 -18.66 -2.20 -0.57
CA ASP A 50 -19.92 -2.93 -0.75
C ASP A 50 -19.92 -4.34 -0.14
N PHE A 51 -18.75 -4.91 0.18
CA PHE A 51 -18.63 -6.28 0.67
C PHE A 51 -18.15 -6.32 2.12
N GLN A 52 -18.97 -6.91 2.99
CA GLN A 52 -18.69 -6.96 4.44
C GLN A 52 -17.79 -8.13 4.84
N ASN A 53 -17.67 -9.16 4.01
CA ASN A 53 -16.94 -10.40 4.30
C ASN A 53 -15.73 -10.61 3.38
N LEU A 54 -15.24 -9.54 2.73
CA LEU A 54 -14.08 -9.57 1.84
C LEU A 54 -12.99 -8.63 2.36
N TYR A 55 -11.76 -9.15 2.45
CA TYR A 55 -10.60 -8.41 2.92
C TYR A 55 -9.38 -8.70 2.03
N PHE A 56 -8.66 -7.64 1.67
CA PHE A 56 -7.38 -7.72 0.98
C PHE A 56 -6.25 -7.49 1.97
N ILE A 57 -5.45 -8.51 2.25
CA ILE A 57 -4.32 -8.40 3.17
C ILE A 57 -3.03 -8.23 2.37
N GLY A 58 -2.26 -7.19 2.64
CA GLY A 58 -1.01 -6.92 1.95
C GLY A 58 -1.14 -6.25 0.57
N LEU A 59 -2.33 -5.71 0.23
CA LEU A 59 -2.53 -4.98 -1.04
C LEU A 59 -2.02 -3.52 -0.95
N PHE A 60 -0.77 -3.36 -0.51
CA PHE A 60 -0.09 -2.08 -0.38
C PHE A 60 1.42 -2.25 -0.59
N GLN A 61 2.10 -1.21 -1.06
CA GLN A 61 3.54 -1.19 -1.29
C GLN A 61 4.17 -0.11 -0.40
N PRO A 62 4.68 -0.47 0.79
CA PRO A 62 5.26 0.53 1.67
C PRO A 62 6.68 0.89 1.25
N VAL A 63 7.09 2.12 1.55
CA VAL A 63 8.52 2.48 1.64
C VAL A 63 9.09 1.86 2.93
N GLY A 64 9.28 0.54 2.93
CA GLY A 64 9.70 -0.22 4.11
C GLY A 64 9.30 -1.69 4.02
N CYS A 65 9.30 -2.38 5.16
CA CYS A 65 8.90 -3.79 5.24
C CYS A 65 7.36 -3.92 5.22
N ILE A 66 6.81 -4.81 4.38
CA ILE A 66 5.36 -5.03 4.28
C ILE A 66 4.76 -5.81 5.46
N TRP A 67 5.54 -6.72 6.05
CA TRP A 67 5.03 -7.71 7.01
C TRP A 67 4.32 -7.11 8.22
N PRO A 68 4.83 -6.07 8.90
CA PRO A 68 4.17 -5.54 10.08
C PRO A 68 2.77 -4.99 9.79
N MET A 69 2.58 -4.28 8.67
CA MET A 69 1.27 -3.72 8.35
C MET A 69 0.31 -4.76 7.80
N ALA A 70 0.80 -5.79 7.10
CA ALA A 70 -0.04 -6.92 6.70
C ALA A 70 -0.57 -7.68 7.93
N ASP A 71 0.27 -7.87 8.97
CA ASP A 71 -0.17 -8.43 10.25
C ASP A 71 -1.22 -7.55 10.94
N TYR A 72 -1.03 -6.23 10.96
CA TYR A 72 -2.02 -5.30 11.49
C TYR A 72 -3.34 -5.29 10.71
N GLN A 73 -3.30 -5.40 9.37
CA GLN A 73 -4.51 -5.57 8.55
C GLN A 73 -5.23 -6.88 8.89
N ALA A 74 -4.50 -8.00 9.00
CA ALA A 74 -5.07 -9.28 9.37
C ALA A 74 -5.72 -9.23 10.76
N LYS A 75 -5.05 -8.60 11.73
CA LYS A 75 -5.57 -8.41 13.08
C LYS A 75 -6.86 -7.59 13.09
N LEU A 76 -6.92 -6.52 12.29
CA LEU A 76 -8.12 -5.69 12.15
C LEU A 76 -9.28 -6.47 11.53
N ALA A 77 -9.02 -7.25 10.47
CA ALA A 77 -10.02 -8.11 9.84
C ALA A 77 -10.58 -9.14 10.84
N CYS A 78 -9.72 -9.82 11.61
CA CYS A 78 -10.15 -10.75 12.65
C CYS A 78 -11.02 -10.06 13.72
N LEU A 79 -10.66 -8.85 14.16
CA LEU A 79 -11.46 -8.10 15.13
C LEU A 79 -12.83 -7.70 14.56
N GLU A 80 -12.92 -7.41 13.26
CA GLU A 80 -14.20 -7.16 12.59
C GLU A 80 -15.07 -8.41 12.52
N ILE A 81 -14.49 -9.55 12.12
CA ILE A 81 -15.18 -10.85 12.05
C ILE A 81 -15.72 -11.26 13.43
N LEU A 82 -14.98 -10.95 14.50
CA LEU A 82 -15.40 -11.19 15.88
C LEU A 82 -16.39 -10.14 16.42
N GLY A 83 -16.80 -9.15 15.61
CA GLY A 83 -17.72 -8.08 16.00
C GLY A 83 -17.14 -7.02 16.94
N LYS A 84 -15.80 -6.99 17.13
CA LYS A 84 -15.09 -6.08 18.04
C LYS A 84 -14.66 -4.77 17.38
N TYR A 85 -14.54 -4.76 16.06
CA TYR A 85 -14.26 -3.57 15.27
C TYR A 85 -15.50 -3.18 14.45
N LYS A 86 -15.78 -1.88 14.36
CA LYS A 86 -16.82 -1.33 13.49
C LYS A 86 -16.16 -0.41 12.46
N ARG A 87 -16.43 -0.69 11.18
CA ARG A 87 -16.01 0.16 10.07
C ARG A 87 -16.53 1.60 10.24
N PRO A 88 -15.89 2.61 9.61
CA PRO A 88 -16.46 3.95 9.51
C PRO A 88 -17.90 3.93 9.01
N LYS A 89 -18.78 4.75 9.61
CA LYS A 89 -20.20 4.83 9.21
C LYS A 89 -20.38 5.15 7.73
N ASN A 90 -19.53 6.04 7.19
CA ASN A 90 -19.51 6.40 5.78
C ASN A 90 -18.18 5.93 5.18
N LEU A 91 -18.13 4.65 4.83
CA LEU A 91 -16.94 4.00 4.30
C LEU A 91 -16.54 4.57 2.93
N LYS A 92 -17.51 4.88 2.06
CA LYS A 92 -17.29 5.54 0.77
C LYS A 92 -16.56 6.87 0.92
N ALA A 93 -16.98 7.71 1.88
CA ALA A 93 -16.30 8.98 2.14
C ALA A 93 -14.88 8.78 2.71
N ALA A 94 -14.67 7.77 3.55
CA ALA A 94 -13.34 7.45 4.07
C ALA A 94 -12.39 6.97 2.97
N ILE A 95 -12.87 6.12 2.05
CA ILE A 95 -12.12 5.68 0.87
C ILE A 95 -11.76 6.87 -0.02
N GLN A 96 -12.74 7.73 -0.31
CA GLN A 96 -12.51 8.92 -1.13
C GLN A 96 -11.48 9.86 -0.49
N TYR A 97 -11.53 10.03 0.84
CA TYR A 97 -10.54 10.80 1.56
C TYR A 97 -9.12 10.23 1.38
N GLU A 98 -8.91 8.91 1.50
CA GLU A 98 -7.59 8.30 1.27
C GLU A 98 -7.11 8.43 -0.19
N ILE A 99 -8.04 8.39 -1.15
CA ILE A 99 -7.77 8.60 -2.59
C ILE A 99 -7.32 10.03 -2.88
N ASP A 100 -7.88 11.01 -2.17
CA ASP A 100 -7.61 12.43 -2.36
C ASP A 100 -6.42 12.93 -1.54
N HIS A 101 -6.01 12.17 -0.51
CA HIS A 101 -4.89 12.48 0.38
C HIS A 101 -3.86 11.33 0.37
N PRO A 102 -3.19 11.07 -0.77
CA PRO A 102 -2.18 10.02 -0.84
C PRO A 102 -0.96 10.38 0.04
N HIS A 103 -0.26 9.36 0.54
CA HIS A 103 0.94 9.57 1.38
C HIS A 103 2.09 10.27 0.65
N PHE A 104 2.11 10.17 -0.66
CA PHE A 104 3.09 10.84 -1.53
C PHE A 104 2.38 11.38 -2.76
N THR A 105 2.96 12.44 -3.34
CA THR A 105 2.61 12.91 -4.69
C THR A 105 3.44 12.14 -5.71
N PHE A 106 2.80 11.23 -6.42
CA PHE A 106 3.39 10.48 -7.52
C PHE A 106 2.96 11.02 -8.88
N GLU A 107 3.80 10.82 -9.89
CA GLU A 107 3.38 10.92 -11.28
C GLU A 107 2.29 9.87 -11.58
N ARG A 108 1.43 10.15 -12.55
CA ARG A 108 0.30 9.26 -12.88
C ARG A 108 0.82 7.89 -13.32
N GLY A 109 0.18 6.83 -12.84
CA GLY A 109 0.49 5.48 -13.26
C GLY A 109 0.11 4.45 -12.20
N GLN A 110 -0.20 3.24 -12.67
CA GLN A 110 -0.67 2.16 -11.82
C GLN A 110 0.35 1.69 -10.76
N ARG A 111 1.66 1.81 -11.03
CA ARG A 111 2.71 1.36 -10.11
C ARG A 111 2.60 2.01 -8.72
N HIS A 112 2.01 3.19 -8.66
CA HIS A 112 1.85 3.97 -7.42
C HIS A 112 0.47 3.79 -6.76
N ALA A 113 -0.43 2.99 -7.32
CA ALA A 113 -1.83 2.89 -6.87
C ALA A 113 -2.00 2.39 -5.43
N VAL A 114 -1.01 1.64 -4.96
CA VAL A 114 -0.98 0.95 -3.67
C VAL A 114 0.16 1.43 -2.78
N GLU A 115 0.92 2.44 -3.20
CA GLU A 115 2.08 2.91 -2.45
C GLU A 115 1.69 3.69 -1.20
N VAL A 116 2.43 3.46 -0.12
CA VAL A 116 2.16 4.08 1.18
C VAL A 116 3.46 4.47 1.90
N ASP A 117 3.46 5.60 2.59
CA ASP A 117 4.47 5.88 3.61
C ASP A 117 4.31 4.90 4.78
N TYR A 118 5.41 4.28 5.20
CA TYR A 118 5.41 3.24 6.24
C TYR A 118 4.86 3.77 7.58
N HIS A 119 5.35 4.94 8.01
CA HIS A 119 5.02 5.47 9.33
C HIS A 119 3.59 6.02 9.39
N SER A 120 3.17 6.70 8.33
CA SER A 120 1.82 7.23 8.17
C SER A 120 0.81 6.09 8.12
N PHE A 121 1.03 5.08 7.28
CA PHE A 121 0.12 3.94 7.18
C PHE A 121 0.04 3.13 8.47
N ARG A 122 1.18 2.94 9.17
CA ARG A 122 1.17 2.30 10.49
C ARG A 122 0.36 3.12 11.50
N LYS A 123 0.49 4.45 11.52
CA LYS A 123 -0.27 5.32 12.42
C LYS A 123 -1.77 5.19 12.16
N GLU A 124 -2.16 5.13 10.90
CA GLU A 124 -3.55 4.94 10.47
C GLU A 124 -4.12 3.59 10.92
N LEU A 125 -3.42 2.48 10.63
CA LEU A 125 -3.83 1.16 11.10
C LEU A 125 -3.88 1.08 12.63
N ARG A 126 -2.96 1.75 13.33
CA ARG A 126 -3.00 1.87 14.80
C ARG A 126 -4.27 2.56 15.27
N LEU A 127 -4.70 3.65 14.62
CA LEU A 127 -5.93 4.35 14.99
C LEU A 127 -7.17 3.47 14.82
N GLU A 128 -7.21 2.64 13.77
CA GLU A 128 -8.31 1.67 13.58
C GLU A 128 -8.28 0.55 14.63
N LEU A 129 -7.11 -0.02 14.92
CA LEU A 129 -6.96 -1.06 15.94
C LEU A 129 -7.30 -0.55 17.35
N LEU A 130 -6.99 0.72 17.66
CA LEU A 130 -7.36 1.34 18.93
C LEU A 130 -8.88 1.44 19.12
N LYS A 131 -9.66 1.63 18.05
CA LYS A 131 -11.14 1.60 18.12
C LYS A 131 -11.67 0.24 18.57
N ALA A 132 -10.89 -0.83 18.36
CA ALA A 132 -11.18 -2.18 18.81
C ALA A 132 -10.41 -2.57 20.10
N GLY A 133 -9.80 -1.59 20.79
CA GLY A 133 -9.10 -1.80 22.05
C GLY A 133 -7.70 -2.42 21.93
N VAL A 134 -7.10 -2.43 20.73
CA VAL A 134 -5.76 -2.99 20.50
C VAL A 134 -4.75 -1.87 20.22
N ASP A 135 -3.75 -1.72 21.08
CA ASP A 135 -2.60 -0.86 20.83
C ASP A 135 -1.40 -1.69 20.33
N ILE A 136 -0.89 -1.36 19.15
CA ILE A 136 0.31 -1.95 18.55
C ILE A 136 1.61 -1.23 18.98
N GLY A 137 1.50 -0.28 19.91
CA GLY A 137 2.60 0.41 20.55
C GLY A 137 3.35 1.39 19.63
N LYS A 138 4.51 1.83 20.11
CA LYS A 138 5.40 2.74 19.37
C LYS A 138 6.03 2.02 18.17
N PRO A 139 6.25 2.71 17.04
CA PRO A 139 6.97 2.13 15.92
C PRO A 139 8.42 1.78 16.35
N PRO A 140 9.07 0.81 15.67
CA PRO A 140 10.50 0.60 15.83
C PRO A 140 11.22 1.92 15.54
N GLY A 141 11.99 2.41 16.50
CA GLY A 141 12.80 3.61 16.35
C GLY A 141 14.21 3.24 15.92
N GLY A 142 14.75 3.93 14.92
CA GLY A 142 16.17 3.83 14.63
C GLY A 142 16.99 4.45 15.76
N ASN A 143 18.11 3.82 16.11
CA ASN A 143 19.05 4.40 17.04
C ASN A 143 19.97 5.37 16.30
N LYS A 144 19.79 6.68 16.51
CA LYS A 144 20.58 7.73 15.85
C LYS A 144 22.09 7.55 16.06
N SER A 145 22.52 6.95 17.17
CA SER A 145 23.94 6.70 17.42
C SER A 145 24.55 5.66 16.46
N LEU A 146 23.71 4.86 15.78
CA LEU A 146 24.11 3.83 14.83
C LEU A 146 23.94 4.29 13.37
N TYR A 147 23.48 5.53 13.14
CA TYR A 147 23.29 6.02 11.79
C TYR A 147 24.65 6.29 11.15
N LYS A 148 24.82 5.87 9.89
CA LYS A 148 26.04 6.15 9.13
C LYS A 148 26.13 7.66 8.90
N ASN A 149 27.21 8.27 9.35
CA ASN A 149 27.55 9.63 8.99
C ASN A 149 28.16 9.64 7.60
N PHE A 150 27.39 10.04 6.60
CA PHE A 150 27.92 10.27 5.26
C PHE A 150 28.52 11.69 5.20
N PRO A 151 29.76 11.85 4.71
CA PRO A 151 30.31 13.18 4.45
C PRO A 151 29.41 13.90 3.45
N LYS A 152 29.10 15.18 3.70
CA LYS A 152 28.39 16.01 2.72
C LYS A 152 29.27 16.10 1.47
N ALA A 153 28.71 15.81 0.30
CA ALA A 153 29.42 15.99 -0.97
C ALA A 153 29.90 17.44 -1.06
N ALA A 154 31.17 17.64 -1.39
CA ALA A 154 31.70 18.98 -1.64
C ALA A 154 30.96 19.56 -2.85
N SER A 155 30.28 20.68 -2.61
CA SER A 155 29.61 21.51 -3.61
C SER A 155 30.59 22.24 -4.51
#